data_AF-A0A7S2U614-F1
#
_entry.id   AF-A0A7S2U614-F1
#
_cell.length_a   1.000
_cell.length_b   1.000
_cell.length_c   1.000
_cell.angle_alpha   90.00
_cell.angle_beta   90.00
_cell.angle_gamma   90.00
#
_symmetry.space_group_name_H-M   'P 1'
#
loop_
_entity.id
_entity.type
_entity.pdbx_description
1 polymer ?
#
loop_
_entity_poly.entity_id
_entity_poly.type
_entity_poly.pdbx_seq_one_letter_code
_entity_poly.pdbx_strand_id
1 'polypeptide(L)'
;KNLGRTQVVILRAKKRPFTAAMGAKVSSWFNVTDPRKLRQLDPKDPDAVNDLAESVKQVQKIMDDKCEELNVGHRGIVVIGFGQGGILSLVASLCYGSGNAKYIP
;
A
#
# COMPACT_ATOMS: atom_id res chain seq x y z
N LYS A 1 -16.93 -25.94 -2.18
CA LYS A 1 -16.80 -26.14 -0.72
C LYS A 1 -16.79 -24.76 -0.06
N ASN A 2 -17.88 -24.37 0.59
CA ASN A 2 -18.00 -23.11 1.33
C ASN A 2 -17.09 -23.15 2.56
N LEU A 3 -15.87 -22.63 2.43
CA LEU A 3 -15.18 -21.99 3.55
C LEU A 3 -15.86 -20.63 3.72
N GLY A 4 -16.36 -20.29 4.91
CA GLY A 4 -17.08 -19.05 5.19
C GLY A 4 -16.47 -17.84 4.46
N ARG A 5 -17.29 -17.22 3.60
CA ARG A 5 -16.99 -16.21 2.55
C ARG A 5 -15.73 -15.37 2.79
N THR A 6 -14.56 -15.89 2.40
CA THR A 6 -13.35 -15.08 2.24
C THR A 6 -13.40 -14.42 0.87
N GLN A 7 -13.33 -13.09 0.82
CA GLN A 7 -13.20 -12.33 -0.43
C GLN A 7 -11.75 -11.90 -0.62
N VAL A 8 -11.24 -12.07 -1.85
CA VAL A 8 -9.88 -11.67 -2.21
C VAL A 8 -9.95 -10.45 -3.12
N VAL A 9 -9.32 -9.36 -2.70
CA VAL A 9 -9.20 -8.12 -3.49
C VAL A 9 -7.75 -7.95 -3.89
N ILE A 10 -7.50 -7.85 -5.21
CA ILE A 10 -6.15 -7.63 -5.76
C ILE A 10 -6.03 -6.17 -6.16
N LEU A 11 -5.15 -5.45 -5.48
CA LEU A 11 -4.89 -4.04 -5.77
C LEU A 11 -3.85 -3.91 -6.89
N ARG A 12 -4.09 -2.95 -7.78
CA ARG A 12 -3.16 -2.59 -8.85
C ARG A 12 -2.51 -1.26 -8.53
N ALA A 13 -1.18 -1.24 -8.60
CA ALA A 13 -0.42 -0.03 -8.45
C ALA A 13 -0.72 0.96 -9.59
N LYS A 14 -0.77 2.25 -9.26
CA LYS A 14 -0.89 3.33 -10.25
C LYS A 14 0.37 3.39 -11.12
N LYS A 15 0.22 3.81 -12.37
CA LYS A 15 1.36 4.18 -13.21
C LYS A 15 1.91 5.51 -12.74
N ARG A 16 3.15 5.53 -12.26
CA ARG A 16 3.85 6.74 -11.82
C ARG A 16 5.28 6.78 -12.37
N PRO A 17 5.90 7.97 -12.48
CA PRO A 17 7.31 8.08 -12.80
C PRO A 17 8.14 7.26 -11.81
N PHE A 18 9.19 6.60 -12.29
CA PHE A 18 10.02 5.73 -11.46
C PHE A 18 11.49 6.02 -11.73
N THR A 19 12.16 6.62 -10.75
CA THR A 19 13.52 7.15 -10.92
C THR A 19 14.53 6.05 -11.29
N ALA A 20 14.43 4.88 -10.68
CA ALA A 20 15.26 3.71 -11.00
C ALA A 20 15.10 3.22 -12.45
N ALA A 21 13.99 3.54 -13.12
CA ALA A 21 13.77 3.27 -14.54
C ALA A 21 13.96 4.53 -15.41
N MET A 22 14.85 5.43 -15.00
CA MET A 22 15.16 6.68 -15.71
C MET A 22 13.91 7.56 -15.94
N GLY A 23 12.98 7.57 -14.98
CA GLY A 23 11.74 8.35 -15.05
C GLY A 23 10.62 7.73 -15.87
N ALA A 24 10.79 6.49 -16.37
CA ALA A 24 9.73 5.79 -17.08
C ALA A 24 8.48 5.62 -16.20
N LYS A 25 7.29 5.78 -16.80
CA LYS A 25 6.01 5.54 -16.10
C LYS A 25 5.74 4.05 -15.99
N VAL A 26 5.90 3.51 -14.78
CA VAL A 26 5.65 2.09 -14.47
C VAL A 26 4.66 1.94 -13.33
N SER A 27 4.04 0.77 -13.23
CA SER A 27 3.15 0.47 -12.10
C SER A 27 3.97 0.28 -10.84
N SER A 28 3.92 1.24 -9.92
CA SER A 28 4.70 1.25 -8.68
C SER A 28 3.86 1.73 -7.49
N TRP A 29 4.13 1.21 -6.29
CA TRP A 29 3.49 1.70 -5.06
C TRP A 29 4.18 2.94 -4.52
N PHE A 30 5.49 3.06 -4.73
CA PHE A 30 6.24 4.27 -4.42
C PHE A 30 7.46 4.43 -5.32
N ASN A 31 7.98 5.65 -5.40
CA ASN A 31 9.19 5.91 -6.14
C ASN A 31 10.39 5.16 -5.54
N VAL A 32 11.28 4.69 -6.40
CA VAL A 32 12.57 4.14 -6.00
C VAL A 32 13.63 4.82 -6.83
N THR A 33 14.66 5.34 -6.17
CA THR A 33 15.76 6.08 -6.78
C THR A 33 16.86 5.17 -7.29
N ASP A 34 17.20 4.13 -6.53
CA ASP A 34 18.29 3.21 -6.86
C ASP A 34 17.75 1.91 -7.49
N PRO A 35 18.11 1.60 -8.75
CA PRO A 35 17.69 0.37 -9.43
C PRO A 35 18.21 -0.91 -8.80
N ARG A 36 19.20 -0.84 -7.89
CA ARG A 36 19.67 -1.98 -7.09
C ARG A 36 18.82 -2.21 -5.85
N LYS A 37 17.93 -1.27 -5.52
CA LYS A 37 17.10 -1.24 -4.31
C LYS A 37 15.61 -1.15 -4.60
N LEU A 38 15.14 -1.82 -5.66
CA LEU A 38 13.73 -1.83 -6.13
C LEU A 38 12.67 -2.15 -5.07
N ARG A 39 13.08 -2.71 -3.93
CA ARG A 39 12.22 -3.11 -2.80
C ARG A 39 12.48 -2.31 -1.53
N GLN A 40 13.24 -1.23 -1.59
CA GLN A 40 13.52 -0.39 -0.43
C GLN A 40 12.87 0.97 -0.62
N LEU A 41 12.26 1.46 0.44
CA LEU A 41 11.85 2.85 0.56
C LEU A 41 13.09 3.65 0.95
N ASP A 42 13.37 4.76 0.26
CA ASP A 42 14.32 5.75 0.74
C ASP A 42 13.56 6.80 1.57
N PRO A 43 13.68 6.80 2.91
CA PRO A 43 12.96 7.75 3.74
C PRO A 43 13.47 9.19 3.59
N LYS A 44 14.60 9.39 2.91
CA LYS A 44 15.15 10.72 2.60
C LYS A 44 14.65 11.27 1.27
N ASP A 45 13.99 10.46 0.45
CA ASP A 45 13.34 10.89 -0.79
C ASP A 45 11.89 11.32 -0.50
N PRO A 46 11.57 12.63 -0.54
CA PRO A 46 10.22 13.11 -0.27
C PRO A 46 9.18 12.53 -1.23
N ASP A 47 9.56 12.28 -2.49
CA ASP A 47 8.64 11.73 -3.49
C ASP A 47 8.28 10.29 -3.13
N ALA A 48 9.27 9.49 -2.72
CA ALA A 48 9.04 8.11 -2.27
C ALA A 48 8.13 8.04 -1.04
N VAL A 49 8.32 8.94 -0.07
CA VAL A 49 7.49 9.00 1.15
C VAL A 49 6.07 9.45 0.83
N ASN A 50 5.90 10.52 0.05
CA ASN A 50 4.58 11.01 -0.37
C ASN A 50 3.81 9.97 -1.19
N ASP A 51 4.49 9.30 -2.11
CA ASP A 51 3.92 8.23 -2.92
C ASP A 51 3.44 7.04 -2.08
N LEU A 52 4.23 6.65 -1.06
CA LEU A 52 3.86 5.62 -0.12
C LEU A 52 2.65 6.06 0.70
N ALA A 53 2.64 7.31 1.17
CA ALA A 53 1.53 7.88 1.93
C ALA A 53 0.21 7.83 1.16
N GLU A 54 0.24 8.20 -0.12
CA GLU A 54 -0.92 8.13 -1.01
C GLU A 54 -1.39 6.68 -1.19
N SER A 55 -0.45 5.76 -1.42
CA SER A 55 -0.76 4.34 -1.59
C SER A 55 -1.33 3.72 -0.32
N VAL A 56 -0.83 4.10 0.85
CA VAL A 56 -1.38 3.69 2.16
C VAL A 56 -2.83 4.16 2.30
N LYS A 57 -3.11 5.44 2.02
CA LYS A 57 -4.48 5.98 2.05
C LYS A 57 -5.40 5.21 1.11
N GLN A 58 -4.92 4.84 -0.07
CA GLN A 58 -5.68 4.02 -1.01
C GLN A 58 -6.02 2.64 -0.44
N VAL A 59 -5.04 1.94 0.15
CA VAL A 59 -5.27 0.61 0.76
C VAL A 59 -6.26 0.72 1.90
N GLN A 60 -6.07 1.68 2.80
CA GLN A 60 -6.95 1.88 3.96
C GLN A 60 -8.37 2.21 3.55
N LYS A 61 -8.56 3.06 2.52
CA LYS A 61 -9.88 3.31 1.96
C LYS A 61 -10.57 2.05 1.48
N ILE A 62 -9.85 1.17 0.78
CA ILE A 62 -10.42 -0.09 0.29
C ILE A 62 -10.74 -1.05 1.43
N MET A 63 -9.94 -1.05 2.50
CA MET A 63 -10.26 -1.79 3.71
C MET A 63 -11.55 -1.28 4.35
N ASP A 64 -11.71 0.04 4.49
CA ASP A 64 -12.92 0.66 5.04
C ASP A 64 -14.15 0.33 4.18
N ASP A 65 -14.06 0.56 2.86
CA ASP A 65 -15.13 0.28 1.91
C ASP A 65 -15.56 -1.21 1.99
N LYS A 66 -14.61 -2.14 2.19
CA LYS A 66 -14.91 -3.59 2.34
C LYS A 66 -15.41 -3.98 3.72
N CYS A 67 -14.95 -3.33 4.78
CA CYS A 67 -15.51 -3.50 6.11
C CYS A 67 -16.99 -3.13 6.12
N GLU A 68 -17.34 -2.00 5.49
CA GLU A 68 -18.72 -1.54 5.35
C GLU A 68 -19.54 -2.47 4.45
N GLU A 69 -19.07 -2.78 3.24
CA GLU A 69 -19.78 -3.64 2.28
C GLU A 69 -20.09 -5.04 2.85
N LEU A 70 -19.17 -5.61 3.62
CA LEU A 70 -19.29 -6.97 4.14
C LEU A 70 -19.80 -7.03 5.57
N ASN A 71 -20.04 -5.88 6.21
CA ASN A 71 -20.38 -5.75 7.62
C ASN A 71 -19.42 -6.57 8.51
N VAL A 72 -18.11 -6.42 8.25
CA VAL A 72 -17.03 -7.08 9.02
C VAL A 72 -16.20 -6.03 9.76
N GLY A 73 -15.79 -6.34 10.98
CA GLY A 73 -14.83 -5.51 11.70
C GLY A 73 -13.42 -5.62 11.12
N HIS A 74 -12.52 -4.69 11.47
CA HIS A 74 -11.15 -4.64 10.96
C HIS A 74 -10.34 -5.92 11.21
N ARG A 75 -10.68 -6.70 12.26
CA ARG A 75 -10.05 -8.00 12.56
C ARG A 75 -10.36 -9.07 11.51
N GLY A 76 -11.37 -8.86 10.66
CA GLY A 76 -11.73 -9.72 9.55
C GLY A 76 -10.96 -9.44 8.26
N ILE A 77 -10.07 -8.44 8.24
CA ILE A 77 -9.27 -8.08 7.07
C ILE A 77 -7.82 -8.51 7.28
N VAL A 78 -7.26 -9.13 6.23
CA VAL A 78 -5.84 -9.44 6.14
C VAL A 78 -5.27 -8.75 4.91
N VAL A 79 -4.21 -7.97 5.09
CA VAL A 79 -3.48 -7.33 3.99
C VAL A 79 -2.17 -8.07 3.77
N ILE A 80 -1.93 -8.50 2.54
CA ILE A 80 -0.71 -9.20 2.15
C ILE A 80 -0.05 -8.50 0.96
N GLY A 81 1.26 -8.62 0.83
CA GLY A 81 1.98 -8.02 -0.28
C GLY A 81 3.36 -8.63 -0.52
N PHE A 82 3.86 -8.45 -1.74
CA PHE A 82 5.17 -8.91 -2.18
C PHE A 82 6.00 -7.76 -2.76
N GLY A 83 7.32 -7.78 -2.55
CA GLY A 83 8.21 -6.69 -2.98
C GLY A 83 7.83 -5.37 -2.33
N GLN A 84 7.63 -4.32 -3.12
CA GLN A 84 7.09 -3.04 -2.62
C GLN A 84 5.71 -3.19 -1.98
N GLY A 85 4.89 -4.13 -2.47
CA GLY A 85 3.59 -4.42 -1.89
C GLY A 85 3.69 -4.92 -0.45
N GLY A 86 4.79 -5.58 -0.07
CA GLY A 86 5.02 -6.03 1.31
C GLY A 86 5.29 -4.88 2.28
N ILE A 87 6.05 -3.88 1.83
CA ILE A 87 6.23 -2.63 2.58
C ILE A 87 4.89 -1.91 2.71
N LEU A 88 4.17 -1.76 1.60
CA LEU A 88 2.85 -1.11 1.61
C LEU A 88 1.87 -1.83 2.53
N SER A 89 1.79 -3.16 2.49
CA SER A 89 0.88 -3.92 3.36
C SER A 89 1.23 -3.73 4.83
N LEU A 90 2.52 -3.77 5.18
CA LEU A 90 2.97 -3.58 6.55
C LEU A 90 2.64 -2.18 7.07
N VAL A 91 2.99 -1.14 6.31
CA VAL A 91 2.76 0.25 6.70
C VAL A 91 1.26 0.54 6.77
N ALA A 92 0.49 0.13 5.75
CA ALA A 92 -0.95 0.34 5.74
C ALA A 92 -1.64 -0.29 6.96
N SER A 93 -1.27 -1.53 7.31
CA SER A 93 -1.81 -2.23 8.48
C SER A 93 -1.40 -1.59 9.81
N LEU A 94 -0.14 -1.16 9.98
CA LEU A 94 0.32 -0.49 11.20
C LEU A 94 -0.33 0.88 11.40
N CYS A 95 -0.59 1.59 10.31
CA CYS A 95 -1.30 2.87 10.32
C CYS A 95 -2.82 2.71 10.41
N TYR A 96 -3.37 1.48 10.30
CA TYR A 96 -4.82 1.24 10.29
C TYR A 96 -5.37 1.15 11.72
N GLY A 97 -6.35 1.98 12.04
CA GLY A 97 -7.06 1.97 13.33
C GLY A 97 -6.41 2.78 14.45
N SER A 98 -5.23 3.37 14.25
CA SER A 98 -4.55 4.15 15.29
C SER A 98 -5.01 5.61 15.40
N GLY A 99 -5.98 6.07 14.58
CA GLY A 99 -6.31 7.51 14.47
C GLY A 99 -5.14 8.36 13.94
N ASN A 100 -4.01 7.72 13.59
CA ASN A 100 -2.71 8.31 13.32
C ASN A 100 -2.42 8.47 11.83
N ALA A 101 -3.44 8.72 11.01
CA ALA A 101 -3.25 9.20 9.64
C ALA A 101 -2.44 10.53 9.57
N LYS A 102 -2.15 11.15 10.73
CA LYS A 102 -1.23 12.28 10.94
C LYS A 102 0.27 11.93 11.00
N TYR A 103 0.65 10.65 11.04
CA TYR A 103 2.06 10.23 11.18
C TYR A 103 2.53 9.41 9.99
N ILE A 104 2.19 9.86 8.79
CA ILE A 104 3.05 9.58 7.63
C ILE A 104 3.91 10.85 7.50
N PRO A 105 5.22 10.78 7.81
CA PRO A 105 6.10 11.94 7.78
C PRO A 105 6.11 12.63 6.42
#